data_AF-A0A843CS07-F1
#
_entry.id   AF-A0A843CS07-F1
#
_cell.length_a   1.000
_cell.length_b   1.000
_cell.length_c   1.000
_cell.angle_alpha   90.00
_cell.angle_beta   90.00
_cell.angle_gamma   90.00
#
_symmetry.space_group_name_H-M   'P 1'
#
loop_
_entity.id
_entity.type
_entity.pdbx_description
1 polymer ?
#
loop_
_entity_poly.entity_id
_entity_poly.type
_entity_poly.pdbx_seq_one_letter_code
_entity_poly.pdbx_strand_id
1 'polypeptide(L)'
;MVGKSYNSINEAMKAAKEKGLIKINPLTDAEKPDTTSAFFYWIINQNSDEYLQNNEIANLVLVYSDNDRPATSEYMKVQIFDKQGVILELERTIPNISSSILDLGGKVKTKT
;
A
#
# COMPACT_ATOMS: atom_id res chain seq x y z
N MET A 1 -7.84 9.47 -6.77
CA MET A 1 -9.03 10.25 -6.37
C MET A 1 -8.95 11.60 -7.06
N VAL A 2 -9.81 11.82 -8.05
CA VAL A 2 -9.70 12.99 -8.97
C VAL A 2 -9.79 14.30 -8.19
N GLY A 3 -8.95 15.26 -8.58
CA GLY A 3 -9.00 16.66 -8.13
C GLY A 3 -8.60 16.93 -6.68
N LYS A 4 -7.95 15.98 -5.99
CA LYS A 4 -7.43 16.19 -4.63
C LYS A 4 -6.06 15.54 -4.44
N SER A 5 -5.15 16.31 -3.86
CA SER A 5 -3.88 15.82 -3.35
C SER A 5 -4.01 15.37 -1.89
N TYR A 6 -3.27 14.33 -1.53
CA TYR A 6 -3.20 13.82 -0.16
C TYR A 6 -1.75 13.80 0.29
N ASN A 7 -1.48 14.36 1.46
CA ASN A 7 -0.12 14.47 1.99
C ASN A 7 0.34 13.19 2.69
N SER A 8 -0.57 12.23 2.91
CA SER A 8 -0.26 10.95 3.54
C SER A 8 -1.12 9.81 3.02
N ILE A 9 -0.61 8.58 3.15
CA ILE A 9 -1.37 7.37 2.85
C ILE A 9 -2.59 7.21 3.78
N ASN A 10 -2.50 7.65 5.04
CA ASN A 10 -3.61 7.55 5.99
C ASN A 10 -4.83 8.35 5.53
N GLU A 11 -4.62 9.59 5.12
CA GLU A 11 -5.68 10.45 4.59
C GLU A 11 -6.23 9.89 3.26
N ALA A 12 -5.34 9.42 2.40
CA ALA A 12 -5.73 8.86 1.10
C ALA A 12 -6.58 7.59 1.27
N MET A 13 -6.20 6.70 2.19
CA MET A 13 -6.92 5.45 2.47
C MET A 13 -8.30 5.70 3.08
N LYS A 14 -8.40 6.66 3.99
CA LYS A 14 -9.69 7.10 4.56
C LYS A 14 -10.62 7.59 3.45
N ALA A 15 -10.13 8.49 2.59
CA ALA A 15 -10.94 9.03 1.50
C ALA A 15 -11.28 7.97 0.44
N ALA A 16 -10.39 6.99 0.19
CA ALA A 16 -10.66 5.88 -0.71
C ALA A 16 -11.82 5.01 -0.19
N LYS A 17 -11.87 4.75 1.12
CA LYS A 17 -12.99 4.03 1.77
C LYS A 17 -14.29 4.83 1.70
N GLU A 18 -14.25 6.13 2.02
CA GLU A 18 -15.43 7.02 1.92
C GLU A 18 -16.00 7.09 0.49
N LYS A 19 -15.14 6.99 -0.52
CA LYS A 19 -15.54 6.96 -1.93
C LYS A 19 -15.88 5.56 -2.46
N GLY A 20 -15.82 4.53 -1.63
CA GLY A 20 -16.12 3.15 -2.00
C GLY A 20 -15.10 2.51 -2.96
N LEU A 21 -13.89 3.06 -3.09
CA LEU A 21 -12.80 2.48 -3.89
C LEU A 21 -12.19 1.25 -3.21
N ILE A 22 -12.28 1.20 -1.89
CA ILE A 22 -11.92 0.07 -1.05
C ILE A 22 -13.03 -0.15 -0.04
N LYS A 23 -13.22 -1.40 0.38
CA LYS A 23 -14.22 -1.76 1.41
C LYS A 23 -13.67 -1.57 2.83
N ILE A 24 -12.42 -2.01 3.05
CA ILE A 24 -11.75 -2.05 4.34
C ILE A 24 -10.45 -1.26 4.26
N ASN A 25 -10.21 -0.40 5.24
CA ASN A 25 -8.96 0.31 5.46
C ASN A 25 -8.07 -0.49 6.41
N PRO A 26 -7.03 -1.20 5.93
CA PRO A 26 -6.19 -2.05 6.77
C PRO A 26 -5.31 -1.27 7.77
N LEU A 27 -5.27 0.06 7.70
CA LEU A 27 -4.51 0.91 8.62
C LEU A 27 -5.31 1.30 9.86
N THR A 28 -6.65 1.19 9.81
CA THR A 28 -7.53 1.67 10.88
C THR A 28 -8.61 0.68 11.29
N ASP A 29 -9.04 -0.17 10.37
CA ASP A 29 -10.10 -1.15 10.62
C ASP A 29 -9.50 -2.43 11.23
N ALA A 30 -10.28 -3.11 12.06
CA ALA A 30 -9.87 -4.38 12.68
C ALA A 30 -10.08 -5.56 11.73
N GLU A 31 -11.07 -5.47 10.84
CA GLU A 31 -11.33 -6.46 9.81
C GLU A 31 -10.21 -6.48 8.77
N LYS A 32 -9.98 -7.65 8.20
CA LYS A 32 -9.07 -7.79 7.08
C LYS A 32 -9.81 -7.60 5.75
N PRO A 33 -9.16 -7.02 4.72
CA PRO A 33 -9.76 -6.94 3.39
C PRO A 33 -10.06 -8.34 2.84
N ASP A 34 -11.27 -8.51 2.30
CA ASP A 34 -11.72 -9.75 1.66
C ASP A 34 -11.48 -9.75 0.14
N THR A 35 -11.18 -8.59 -0.43
CA THR A 35 -11.03 -8.38 -1.88
C THR A 35 -9.79 -7.54 -2.15
N THR A 36 -8.93 -8.00 -3.06
CA THR A 36 -7.79 -7.20 -3.52
C THR A 36 -8.28 -6.02 -4.34
N SER A 37 -7.93 -4.82 -3.91
CA SER A 37 -8.37 -3.56 -4.52
C SER A 37 -7.17 -2.65 -4.75
N ALA A 38 -7.27 -1.77 -5.75
CA ALA A 38 -6.23 -0.79 -6.01
C ALA A 38 -6.83 0.58 -6.32
N PHE A 39 -6.13 1.64 -5.95
CA PHE A 39 -6.52 3.00 -6.29
C PHE A 39 -5.31 3.91 -6.44
N PHE A 40 -5.48 4.99 -7.20
CA PHE A 40 -4.51 6.07 -7.27
C PHE A 40 -4.90 7.22 -6.36
N TYR A 41 -3.90 7.90 -5.80
CA TYR A 41 -4.07 9.22 -5.23
C TYR A 41 -2.92 10.13 -5.64
N TRP A 42 -3.20 11.42 -5.79
CA TRP A 42 -2.17 12.40 -6.12
C TRP A 42 -1.46 12.86 -4.84
N ILE A 43 -0.13 12.90 -4.88
CA ILE A 43 0.68 13.66 -3.92
C ILE A 43 0.79 15.10 -4.41
N ILE A 44 1.06 15.28 -5.71
CA ILE A 44 1.14 16.58 -6.37
C ILE A 44 0.16 16.55 -7.53
N ASN A 45 -0.82 17.45 -7.49
CA ASN A 45 -1.80 17.69 -8.55
C ASN A 45 -1.86 19.20 -8.77
N GLN A 46 -1.55 19.64 -9.99
CA GLN A 46 -1.49 21.06 -10.34
C GLN A 46 -2.80 21.54 -10.97
N ASN A 47 -3.47 20.69 -11.74
CA ASN A 47 -4.58 21.09 -12.60
C ASN A 47 -5.96 20.57 -12.15
N SER A 48 -5.98 19.79 -11.06
CA SER A 48 -7.16 19.18 -10.43
C SER A 48 -8.03 18.32 -11.37
N ASP A 49 -7.47 17.85 -12.48
CA ASP A 49 -8.15 16.96 -13.41
C ASP A 49 -7.86 15.48 -13.07
N GLU A 50 -8.31 14.59 -13.96
CA GLU A 50 -8.15 13.14 -13.85
C GLU A 50 -6.93 12.59 -14.59
N TYR A 51 -6.18 13.45 -15.28
CA TYR A 51 -5.03 13.07 -16.09
C TYR A 51 -3.74 13.26 -15.29
N LEU A 52 -2.81 12.31 -15.40
CA LEU A 52 -1.48 12.49 -14.82
C LEU A 52 -0.60 13.25 -15.81
N GLN A 53 -0.15 14.45 -15.43
CA GLN A 53 0.61 15.34 -16.30
C GLN A 53 2.06 15.54 -15.83
N ASN A 54 2.87 16.21 -16.66
CA ASN A 54 4.25 16.54 -16.32
C ASN A 54 4.31 17.36 -15.01
N ASN A 55 5.25 17.01 -14.14
CA ASN A 55 5.43 17.60 -12.80
C ASN A 55 4.32 17.30 -11.79
N GLU A 56 3.42 16.36 -12.10
CA GLU A 56 2.51 15.77 -11.13
C GLU A 56 3.03 14.43 -10.61
N ILE A 57 2.61 14.05 -9.41
CA ILE A 57 3.01 12.80 -8.78
C ILE A 57 1.77 12.12 -8.22
N ALA A 58 1.53 10.89 -8.66
CA ALA A 58 0.50 10.02 -8.12
C ALA A 58 1.11 8.72 -7.58
N ASN A 59 0.55 8.24 -6.48
CA ASN A 59 0.87 6.95 -5.91
C ASN A 59 -0.22 5.95 -6.27
N LEU A 60 0.22 4.76 -6.71
CA LEU A 60 -0.62 3.58 -6.77
C LEU A 60 -0.59 2.89 -5.41
N VAL A 61 -1.78 2.58 -4.89
CA VAL A 61 -1.96 1.83 -3.64
C VAL A 61 -2.66 0.51 -3.96
N LEU A 62 -2.07 -0.60 -3.54
CA LEU A 62 -2.68 -1.92 -3.55
C LEU A 62 -3.05 -2.32 -2.13
N VAL A 63 -4.32 -2.67 -1.95
CA VAL A 63 -4.85 -3.27 -0.73
C VAL A 63 -5.14 -4.73 -1.06
N TYR A 64 -4.26 -5.63 -0.64
CA TYR A 64 -4.44 -7.06 -0.84
C TYR A 64 -5.56 -7.61 0.05
N SER A 65 -6.33 -8.57 -0.48
CA SER A 65 -7.11 -9.45 0.37
C SER A 65 -6.17 -10.25 1.28
N ASP A 66 -6.67 -10.75 2.41
CA ASP A 66 -5.85 -11.57 3.32
C ASP A 66 -5.29 -12.82 2.61
N ASN A 67 -6.03 -13.37 1.66
CA ASN A 67 -5.64 -14.56 0.91
C ASN A 67 -4.66 -14.27 -0.25
N ASP A 68 -4.65 -13.04 -0.77
CA ASP A 68 -3.76 -12.64 -1.88
C ASP A 68 -2.49 -11.94 -1.39
N ARG A 69 -2.36 -11.73 -0.07
CA ARG A 69 -1.22 -11.03 0.50
C ARG A 69 0.06 -11.84 0.22
N PRO A 70 1.05 -11.27 -0.48
CA PRO A 70 2.30 -11.94 -0.76
C PRO A 70 3.06 -12.32 0.50
N ALA A 71 3.54 -13.55 0.55
CA ALA A 71 4.37 -14.07 1.63
C ALA A 71 5.84 -13.70 1.44
N THR A 72 6.61 -13.85 2.52
CA THR A 72 8.07 -13.68 2.49
C THR A 72 8.72 -14.54 1.40
N SER A 73 9.66 -13.94 0.66
CA SER A 73 10.40 -14.57 -0.45
C SER A 73 9.56 -14.86 -1.70
N GLU A 74 8.27 -14.52 -1.73
CA GLU A 74 7.50 -14.58 -2.96
C GLU A 74 7.91 -13.47 -3.93
N TYR A 75 7.82 -13.78 -5.22
CA TYR A 75 8.06 -12.82 -6.29
C TYR A 75 6.76 -12.10 -6.64
N MET A 76 6.84 -10.77 -6.72
CA MET A 76 5.75 -9.89 -7.11
C MET A 76 6.13 -9.15 -8.39
N LYS A 77 5.18 -9.12 -9.34
CA LYS A 77 5.20 -8.25 -10.51
C LYS A 77 3.92 -7.42 -10.56
N VAL A 78 4.06 -6.10 -10.62
CA VAL A 78 2.94 -5.16 -10.80
C VAL A 78 3.17 -4.40 -12.09
N GLN A 79 2.19 -4.45 -12.99
CA GLN A 79 2.20 -3.71 -14.25
C GLN A 79 0.96 -2.83 -14.33
N ILE A 80 1.15 -1.58 -14.74
CA ILE A 80 0.07 -0.66 -15.08
C ILE A 80 0.09 -0.45 -16.58
N PHE A 81 -1.05 -0.67 -17.22
CA PHE A 81 -1.22 -0.45 -18.64
C PHE A 81 -2.09 0.78 -18.88
N ASP A 82 -1.72 1.59 -19.86
CA ASP A 82 -2.61 2.54 -20.50
C ASP A 82 -3.04 2.01 -21.88
N LYS A 83 -3.68 2.85 -22.70
CA LYS A 83 -4.10 2.47 -24.06
C LYS A 83 -2.91 2.20 -25.00
N GLN A 84 -1.72 2.69 -24.68
CA GLN A 84 -0.53 2.66 -25.53
C GLN A 84 0.49 1.60 -25.09
N GLY A 85 0.42 1.12 -23.84
CA GLY A 85 1.26 0.03 -23.34
C GLY A 85 1.47 0.06 -21.83
N VAL A 86 2.58 -0.53 -21.37
CA VAL A 86 2.97 -0.52 -19.95
C VAL A 86 3.55 0.84 -19.59
N ILE A 87 2.96 1.52 -18.62
CA ILE A 87 3.43 2.81 -18.10
C ILE A 87 4.20 2.69 -16.78
N LEU A 88 3.99 1.59 -16.05
CA LEU A 88 4.74 1.26 -14.85
C LEU A 88 4.94 -0.25 -14.79
N GLU A 89 6.17 -0.65 -14.53
CA GLU A 89 6.52 -2.02 -14.18
C GLU A 89 7.32 -2.01 -12.87
N LEU A 90 6.86 -2.79 -11.91
CA LEU A 90 7.55 -3.03 -10.65
C LEU A 90 7.73 -4.54 -10.48
N GLU A 91 8.97 -4.97 -10.30
CA GLU A 91 9.30 -6.35 -9.98
C GLU A 91 10.10 -6.40 -8.69
N ARG A 92 9.67 -7.24 -7.74
CA ARG A 92 10.33 -7.37 -6.44
C ARG A 92 10.07 -8.71 -5.78
N THR A 93 11.09 -9.26 -5.15
CA THR A 93 10.92 -10.34 -4.15
C THR A 93 10.60 -9.75 -2.78
N ILE A 94 9.55 -10.23 -2.13
CA ILE A 94 9.16 -9.77 -0.79
C ILE A 94 10.28 -10.06 0.20
N PRO A 95 10.85 -9.03 0.86
CA PRO A 95 11.93 -9.25 1.80
C PRO A 95 11.44 -10.03 3.01
N ASN A 96 12.32 -10.86 3.58
CA ASN A 96 12.05 -11.52 4.85
C ASN A 96 12.03 -10.49 5.98
N ILE A 97 10.87 -10.33 6.63
CA ILE A 97 10.73 -9.49 7.81
C ILE A 97 10.91 -10.39 9.02
N SER A 98 12.16 -10.59 9.47
CA SER A 98 12.41 -11.30 10.73
C SER A 98 12.07 -10.37 11.91
N SER A 99 10.85 -10.44 12.43
CA SER A 99 10.45 -9.71 13.64
C SER A 99 10.81 -10.44 14.93
N SER A 100 11.66 -11.47 14.89
CA SER A 100 12.09 -12.17 16.09
C SER A 100 13.02 -11.29 16.91
N ILE A 101 12.51 -10.70 17.99
CA ILE A 101 13.36 -10.32 19.12
C ILE A 101 13.96 -11.63 19.64
N LEU A 102 15.23 -11.85 19.36
CA LEU A 102 15.98 -12.98 19.89
C LEU A 102 16.31 -12.67 21.36
N ASP A 103 15.49 -13.16 22.29
CA ASP A 103 15.81 -13.17 23.71
C ASP A 103 16.93 -14.19 23.95
N LEU A 104 18.14 -13.71 24.22
CA LEU A 104 19.33 -14.52 24.48
C LEU A 104 19.40 -15.05 25.92
N GLY A 105 18.30 -15.04 26.68
CA GLY A 105 18.15 -15.85 27.89
C GLY A 105 19.10 -15.46 29.02
N GLY A 106 19.42 -14.19 29.17
CA GLY A 106 20.22 -13.68 30.29
C GLY A 106 19.44 -13.73 31.60
N LYS A 107 19.36 -14.91 32.25
CA LYS A 107 18.82 -15.03 33.62
C LYS A 107 19.67 -14.17 34.56
N VAL A 108 19.16 -13.02 34.98
CA VAL A 108 19.74 -12.25 36.09
C VAL A 108 19.50 -13.08 37.35
N LYS A 109 20.57 -13.65 37.93
CA LYS A 109 20.49 -14.30 39.25
C LYS A 109 20.15 -13.21 40.27
N THR A 110 18.94 -13.21 40.79
CA THR A 110 18.59 -12.46 42.00
C THR A 110 19.41 -13.04 43.15
N LYS A 111 20.32 -12.25 43.72
CA LYS A 111 20.97 -12.57 45.00
C LYS A 111 19.92 -12.47 46.10
N THR A 112 19.50 -13.61 46.66
CA THR A 112 19.02 -13.70 48.05
C THR A 112 20.18 -13.57 49.00
#